data_AF-A0A060Z2N6-F1
#
_entry.id   AF-A0A060Z2N6-F1
#
_cell.length_a   1.000
_cell.length_b   1.000
_cell.length_c   1.000
_cell.angle_alpha   90.00
_cell.angle_beta   90.00
_cell.angle_gamma   90.00
#
_symmetry.space_group_name_H-M   'P 1'
#
loop_
_entity.id
_entity.type
_entity.pdbx_description
1 polymer ?
#
loop_
_entity_poly.entity_id
_entity_poly.type
_entity_poly.pdbx_seq_one_letter_code
_entity_poly.pdbx_strand_id
1 'polypeptide(L)'
;ITYTEAINILNSSSKKFAFKTDWGSDLQTEHEKYLVKHCGDVPLFVTDYPYALKPFYTRDNQDQPLHTAAAVDLLVPGVGEMCGGSLREDRLDLLKSRLAQAGLDETYGW
;
A
#
# COMPACT_ATOMS: atom_id res chain seq x y z
N ILE A 1 0.99 6.58 -9.28
CA ILE A 1 2.24 5.79 -9.34
C ILE A 1 2.01 4.51 -8.56
N THR A 2 2.73 3.44 -8.87
CA THR A 2 2.71 2.22 -8.05
C THR A 2 3.56 2.42 -6.80
N TYR A 3 3.36 1.59 -5.77
CA TYR A 3 4.19 1.54 -4.58
C TYR A 3 5.66 1.25 -4.94
N THR A 4 5.90 0.35 -5.90
CA THR A 4 7.24 0.03 -6.38
C THR A 4 7.94 1.25 -6.97
N GLU A 5 7.23 2.04 -7.79
CA GLU A 5 7.75 3.31 -8.31
C GLU A 5 8.03 4.32 -7.17
N ALA A 6 7.13 4.40 -6.19
CA ALA A 6 7.30 5.26 -5.02
C ALA A 6 8.57 4.91 -4.23
N ILE A 7 8.82 3.63 -3.97
CA ILE A 7 10.04 3.14 -3.32
C ILE A 7 11.29 3.49 -4.14
N ASN A 8 11.24 3.32 -5.47
CA ASN A 8 12.36 3.70 -6.35
C ASN A 8 12.65 5.21 -6.29
N ILE A 9 11.62 6.05 -6.26
CA ILE A 9 11.76 7.51 -6.11
C ILE A 9 12.40 7.88 -4.77
N LEU A 10 11.97 7.24 -3.68
CA LEU A 10 12.52 7.47 -2.35
C LEU A 10 13.99 7.04 -2.26
N ASN A 11 14.32 5.85 -2.76
CA ASN A 11 15.69 5.31 -2.75
C ASN A 11 16.64 6.06 -3.68
N SER A 12 16.12 6.72 -4.72
CA SER A 12 16.92 7.58 -5.61
C SER A 12 17.13 8.99 -5.05
N SER A 13 16.50 9.33 -3.92
CA SER A 13 16.68 10.62 -3.27
C SER A 13 18.02 10.72 -2.55
N SER A 14 18.61 11.91 -2.53
CA SER A 14 19.72 12.25 -1.63
C SER A 14 19.26 12.59 -0.19
N LYS A 15 17.94 12.65 0.03
CA LYS A 15 17.35 12.94 1.34
C LYS A 15 17.55 11.74 2.28
N LYS A 16 17.93 12.01 3.53
CA LYS A 16 17.93 11.00 4.59
C LYS A 16 16.54 10.95 5.23
N PHE A 17 15.91 9.79 5.17
CA PHE A 17 14.66 9.49 5.86
C PHE A 17 14.97 8.86 7.23
N ALA A 18 14.11 9.11 8.21
CA ALA A 18 14.21 8.48 9.52
C ALA A 18 13.73 7.02 9.47
N PHE A 19 12.76 6.73 8.60
CA PHE A 19 12.23 5.39 8.38
C PHE A 19 12.82 4.73 7.14
N LYS A 20 12.73 3.40 7.09
CA LYS A 20 13.25 2.60 5.98
C LYS A 20 12.42 2.80 4.72
N THR A 21 13.09 2.79 3.58
CA THR A 21 12.52 2.90 2.24
C THR A 21 12.69 1.59 1.46
N ASP A 22 12.77 0.46 2.16
CA ASP A 22 12.86 -0.87 1.57
C ASP A 22 11.49 -1.32 1.04
N TRP A 23 11.47 -2.06 -0.08
CA TRP A 23 10.23 -2.65 -0.59
C TRP A 23 9.63 -3.62 0.44
N GLY A 24 8.35 -3.45 0.76
CA GLY A 24 7.68 -4.17 1.85
C GLY A 24 7.65 -3.39 3.18
N SER A 25 8.27 -2.22 3.25
CA SER A 25 8.12 -1.30 4.40
C SER A 25 6.92 -0.37 4.19
N ASP A 26 6.24 -0.04 5.27
CA ASP A 26 5.12 0.89 5.22
C ASP A 26 5.59 2.32 4.90
N LEU A 27 4.81 3.06 4.10
CA LEU A 27 5.13 4.45 3.76
C LEU A 27 4.75 5.35 4.95
N GLN A 28 5.74 6.03 5.53
CA GLN A 28 5.50 6.97 6.61
C GLN A 28 5.20 8.36 6.04
N THR A 29 4.60 9.24 6.85
CA THR A 29 4.22 10.60 6.46
C THR A 29 5.37 11.40 5.82
N GLU A 30 6.63 11.18 6.22
CA GLU A 30 7.78 11.84 5.60
C GLU A 30 8.05 11.37 4.16
N HIS A 31 7.77 10.10 3.86
CA HIS A 31 7.87 9.50 2.53
C HIS A 31 6.75 10.06 1.65
N GLU A 32 5.52 10.06 2.14
CA GLU A 32 4.34 10.57 1.42
C GLU A 32 4.50 12.04 1.03
N LYS A 33 4.89 12.89 2.00
CA LYS A 33 5.12 14.32 1.73
C LYS A 33 6.26 14.55 0.74
N TYR A 34 7.28 13.69 0.76
CA TYR A 34 8.35 13.76 -0.22
C TYR A 34 7.85 13.37 -1.61
N LEU A 35 7.10 12.27 -1.73
CA LEU A 35 6.53 11.79 -2.99
C LEU A 35 5.62 12.83 -3.64
N VAL A 36 4.70 13.42 -2.86
CA VAL A 36 3.81 14.48 -3.37
C VAL A 36 4.62 15.65 -3.93
N LYS A 37 5.62 16.13 -3.19
CA LYS A 37 6.49 17.23 -3.67
C LYS A 37 7.29 16.84 -4.91
N HIS A 38 7.84 15.63 -4.93
CA HIS A 38 8.61 15.12 -6.07
C HIS A 38 7.75 15.02 -7.34
N CYS A 39 6.50 14.60 -7.20
CA CYS A 39 5.54 14.45 -8.30
C CYS A 39 4.83 15.75 -8.68
N GLY A 40 5.38 16.92 -8.32
CA GLY A 40 4.88 18.23 -8.74
C GLY A 40 3.94 18.93 -7.74
N ASP A 41 3.90 18.47 -6.50
CA ASP A 41 3.10 19.06 -5.42
C ASP A 41 1.59 19.11 -5.74
N VAL A 42 1.09 18.05 -6.38
CA VAL A 42 -0.32 17.82 -6.73
C VAL A 42 -0.84 16.53 -6.08
N PRO A 43 -2.16 16.32 -5.95
CA PRO A 43 -2.70 15.06 -5.45
C PRO A 43 -2.17 13.84 -6.22
N LEU A 44 -1.72 12.84 -5.48
CA LEU A 44 -1.01 11.67 -6.00
C LEU A 44 -1.67 10.39 -5.49
N PHE A 45 -2.11 9.54 -6.42
CA PHE A 45 -2.50 8.17 -6.08
C PHE A 45 -1.28 7.26 -6.06
N VAL A 46 -1.09 6.54 -4.96
CA VAL A 46 -0.14 5.43 -4.84
C VAL A 46 -0.92 4.13 -4.84
N THR A 47 -0.61 3.21 -5.76
CA THR A 47 -1.36 1.95 -5.95
C THR A 47 -0.48 0.72 -5.74
N ASP A 48 -1.09 -0.47 -5.70
CA ASP A 48 -0.38 -1.76 -5.80
C ASP A 48 0.64 -1.98 -4.67
N TYR A 49 0.18 -1.74 -3.45
CA TYR A 49 0.96 -1.96 -2.24
C TYR A 49 1.32 -3.44 -2.05
N PRO A 50 2.41 -3.76 -1.33
CA PRO A 50 2.73 -5.14 -0.97
C PRO A 50 1.54 -5.83 -0.28
N TYR A 51 1.17 -7.01 -0.77
CA TYR A 51 -0.02 -7.71 -0.30
C TYR A 51 0.02 -8.03 1.21
N ALA A 52 1.22 -8.26 1.75
CA ALA A 52 1.45 -8.53 3.16
C ALA A 52 1.17 -7.33 4.09
N LEU A 53 1.17 -6.09 3.57
CA LEU A 53 0.95 -4.88 4.37
C LEU A 53 -0.53 -4.49 4.49
N LYS A 54 -1.39 -4.99 3.61
CA LYS A 54 -2.80 -4.56 3.56
C LYS A 54 -3.72 -5.56 4.29
N PRO A 55 -4.89 -5.10 4.79
CA PRO A 55 -5.81 -5.95 5.56
C PRO A 55 -6.31 -7.17 4.78
N PHE A 56 -6.77 -8.19 5.51
CA PHE A 56 -7.20 -9.51 4.97
C PHE A 56 -8.23 -9.42 3.82
N TYR A 57 -9.07 -8.39 3.83
CA TYR A 57 -10.15 -8.20 2.86
C TYR A 57 -9.69 -7.58 1.53
N THR A 58 -8.42 -7.20 1.41
CA THR A 58 -7.90 -6.53 0.21
C THR A 58 -7.61 -7.57 -0.88
N ARG A 59 -8.00 -7.29 -2.12
CA ARG A 59 -7.81 -8.20 -3.24
C ARG A 59 -6.33 -8.44 -3.54
N ASP A 60 -5.96 -9.71 -3.68
CA ASP A 60 -4.66 -10.16 -4.15
C ASP A 60 -4.54 -9.98 -5.67
N ASN A 61 -3.54 -9.23 -6.14
CA ASN A 61 -3.29 -9.08 -7.59
C ASN A 61 -2.71 -10.36 -8.21
N GLN A 62 -2.19 -11.28 -7.39
CA GLN A 62 -1.52 -12.53 -7.80
C GLN A 62 -0.38 -12.31 -8.80
N ASP A 63 0.16 -11.09 -8.84
CA ASP A 63 1.31 -10.72 -9.64
C ASP A 63 2.59 -11.22 -8.96
N GLN A 64 3.44 -11.90 -9.72
CA GLN A 64 4.72 -12.42 -9.23
C GLN A 64 5.85 -11.84 -10.08
N PRO A 65 7.02 -11.52 -9.50
CA PRO A 65 7.47 -11.85 -8.14
C PRO A 65 7.08 -10.83 -7.05
N LEU A 66 6.36 -9.74 -7.40
CA LEU A 66 6.12 -8.64 -6.46
C LEU A 66 5.09 -9.00 -5.37
N HIS A 67 4.00 -9.67 -5.71
CA HIS A 67 2.88 -10.00 -4.82
C HIS A 67 2.25 -8.77 -4.16
N THR A 68 1.43 -8.06 -4.95
CA THR A 68 0.77 -6.81 -4.57
C THR A 68 -0.72 -6.97 -4.29
N ALA A 69 -1.29 -5.95 -3.65
CA ALA A 69 -2.70 -5.80 -3.34
C ALA A 69 -3.30 -4.70 -4.21
N ALA A 70 -4.53 -4.89 -4.70
CA ALA A 70 -5.31 -3.83 -5.36
C ALA A 70 -5.78 -2.77 -4.36
N ALA A 71 -4.82 -2.04 -3.80
CA ALA A 71 -4.99 -0.97 -2.84
C ALA A 71 -4.55 0.37 -3.44
N VAL A 72 -5.12 1.45 -2.93
CA VAL A 72 -4.81 2.81 -3.34
C VAL A 72 -4.83 3.73 -2.14
N ASP A 73 -3.82 4.58 -2.02
CA ASP A 73 -3.81 5.68 -1.07
C ASP A 73 -3.72 7.00 -1.86
N LEU A 74 -4.56 7.99 -1.51
CA LEU A 74 -4.54 9.33 -2.06
C LEU A 74 -3.71 10.24 -1.16
N LEU A 75 -2.56 10.66 -1.65
CA LEU A 75 -1.69 11.61 -0.99
C LEU A 75 -1.98 13.02 -1.48
N VAL A 76 -2.08 13.99 -0.57
CA VAL A 76 -2.33 15.40 -0.88
C VAL A 76 -1.23 16.33 -0.35
N PRO A 77 -0.98 17.47 -1.01
CA PRO A 77 0.03 18.44 -0.58
C PRO A 77 -0.13 18.87 0.88
N GLY A 78 1.00 18.98 1.59
CA GLY A 78 1.09 19.42 2.99
C GLY A 78 0.69 18.39 4.05
N VAL A 79 -0.29 17.51 3.77
CA VAL A 79 -0.83 16.54 4.73
C VAL A 79 -0.13 15.18 4.63
N GLY A 80 -0.03 14.60 3.43
CA GLY A 80 0.29 13.18 3.24
C GLY A 80 -0.98 12.42 2.83
N GLU A 81 -1.18 11.21 3.33
CA GLU A 81 -2.40 10.43 3.06
C GLU A 81 -3.67 11.18 3.53
N MET A 82 -4.63 11.30 2.62
CA MET A 82 -5.98 11.81 2.92
C MET A 82 -7.03 10.69 2.96
N CYS A 83 -6.92 9.70 2.08
CA CYS A 83 -7.79 8.53 2.09
C CYS A 83 -7.12 7.29 1.49
N GLY A 84 -7.34 6.14 2.13
CA GLY A 84 -6.98 4.83 1.65
C GLY A 84 -8.20 4.02 1.19
N GLY A 85 -8.00 3.16 0.20
CA GLY A 85 -9.03 2.30 -0.36
C GLY A 85 -8.44 1.01 -0.92
N SER A 86 -9.29 0.02 -1.13
CA SER A 86 -8.92 -1.19 -1.86
C SER A 86 -10.10 -1.85 -2.52
N LEU A 87 -9.83 -2.60 -3.59
CA LEU A 87 -10.78 -3.58 -4.09
C LEU A 87 -10.91 -4.69 -3.04
N ARG A 88 -12.14 -5.09 -2.74
CA ARG A 88 -12.40 -6.16 -1.78
C ARG A 88 -12.18 -7.51 -2.44
N GLU A 89 -11.60 -8.44 -1.69
CA GLU A 89 -11.42 -9.81 -2.15
C GLU A 89 -12.80 -10.48 -2.24
N ASP A 90 -13.20 -10.82 -3.45
CA ASP A 90 -14.49 -11.43 -3.79
C ASP A 90 -14.35 -12.95 -4.02
N ARG A 91 -13.13 -13.45 -4.21
CA ARG A 91 -12.86 -14.88 -4.38
C ARG A 91 -12.87 -15.56 -3.02
N LEU A 92 -13.94 -16.31 -2.75
CA LEU A 92 -14.23 -16.90 -1.45
C LEU A 92 -13.07 -17.71 -0.87
N ASP A 93 -12.39 -18.53 -1.67
CA ASP A 93 -11.32 -19.40 -1.19
C ASP A 93 -10.10 -18.60 -0.69
N LEU A 94 -9.74 -17.53 -1.41
CA LEU A 94 -8.65 -16.63 -1.01
C LEU A 94 -9.02 -15.83 0.24
N LEU A 95 -10.25 -15.31 0.29
CA LEU A 95 -10.75 -14.57 1.45
C LEU A 95 -10.77 -15.46 2.71
N LYS A 96 -11.29 -16.69 2.63
CA LYS A 96 -11.29 -17.65 3.74
C LYS A 96 -9.87 -17.98 4.21
N SER A 97 -8.95 -18.20 3.27
CA SER A 97 -7.55 -18.46 3.61
C SER A 97 -6.94 -17.29 4.38
N ARG A 98 -7.19 -16.05 3.96
CA ARG A 98 -6.68 -14.84 4.62
C ARG A 98 -7.34 -14.58 5.97
N LEU A 99 -8.64 -14.81 6.09
CA LEU A 99 -9.35 -14.74 7.37
C LEU A 99 -8.78 -15.72 8.39
N ALA A 100 -8.53 -16.97 7.97
CA ALA A 100 -7.91 -17.98 8.82
C ALA A 100 -6.47 -17.58 9.23
N GLN A 101 -5.67 -17.05 8.29
CA GLN A 101 -4.33 -16.53 8.61
C GLN A 101 -4.37 -15.36 9.60
N ALA A 102 -5.41 -14.53 9.53
CA ALA A 102 -5.62 -13.41 10.45
C ALA A 102 -6.25 -13.82 11.79
N GLY A 103 -6.68 -15.08 11.96
CA GLY A 103 -7.39 -15.56 13.16
C GLY A 103 -8.78 -14.93 13.32
N LEU A 104 -9.46 -14.64 12.22
CA LEU A 104 -10.74 -13.92 12.18
C LEU A 104 -11.89 -14.76 11.60
N ASP A 105 -11.67 -16.06 11.39
CA ASP A 105 -12.63 -16.99 10.81
C ASP A 105 -13.94 -17.08 11.61
N GLU A 106 -13.87 -17.09 12.94
CA GLU A 106 -15.09 -17.09 13.79
C GLU A 106 -15.78 -15.72 13.86
N THR A 107 -15.09 -14.63 13.50
CA THR A 107 -15.61 -13.25 13.61
C THR A 107 -16.53 -12.88 12.44
N TYR A 108 -16.21 -13.36 11.23
CA TYR A 108 -16.88 -12.97 9.99
C TYR A 108 -17.71 -14.11 9.39
N GLY A 109 -18.53 -14.76 10.22
CA GLY A 109 -19.40 -15.88 9.80
C GLY A 109 -20.76 -15.49 9.23
N TRP A 110 -21.07 -14.18 9.14
CA TRP A 110 -22.27 -13.65 8.49
C TRP A 110 -22.15 -13.70 6.97
#